data_AF-A0A7R9WTF2-F1
#
_entry.id   AF-A0A7R9WTF2-F1
#
_cell.length_a   1.000
_cell.length_b   1.000
_cell.length_c   1.000
_cell.angle_alpha   90.00
_cell.angle_beta   90.00
_cell.angle_gamma   90.00
#
_symmetry.space_group_name_H-M   'P 1'
#
loop_
_entity.id
_entity.type
_entity.pdbx_description
1 polymer ?
#
loop_
_entity_poly.entity_id
_entity_poly.type
_entity_poly.pdbx_seq_one_letter_code
_entity_poly.pdbx_strand_id
1 'polypeptide(L)'
;INLKFPDYLYVSKNYYEKLWSTRTHRRLKNVIVTMEFIPSKASLREVAATGRPISGTQEKMLKRAFSGASGDGSGTISLTELREVLKAVDVDVDGEDGDKFFQKMPELRNRPITFEDVKKMLEQRLFYRVQAGRHYVILSLFEAECMRA
;
A
#
# COMPACT_ATOMS: atom_id res chain seq x y z
N ILE A 1 -19.40 18.00 12.89
CA ILE A 1 -18.73 16.83 12.26
C ILE A 1 -17.39 16.63 12.97
N ASN A 2 -17.24 15.54 13.72
CA ASN A 2 -16.00 15.25 14.44
C ASN A 2 -15.11 14.41 13.51
N LEU A 3 -14.18 15.06 12.78
CA LEU A 3 -13.23 14.38 11.91
C LEU A 3 -12.25 13.57 12.78
N LYS A 4 -12.42 12.24 12.80
CA LYS A 4 -11.46 11.33 13.42
C LYS A 4 -10.27 11.18 12.48
N PHE A 5 -9.12 11.71 12.89
CA PHE A 5 -7.87 11.50 12.16
C PHE A 5 -7.35 10.07 12.43
N PRO A 6 -6.75 9.40 11.44
CA PRO A 6 -6.07 8.13 11.65
C PRO A 6 -4.90 8.24 12.62
N ASP A 7 -4.58 7.15 13.35
CA ASP A 7 -3.54 7.14 14.39
C ASP A 7 -2.12 7.47 13.89
N TYR A 8 -1.88 7.35 12.59
CA TYR A 8 -0.60 7.70 11.96
C TYR A 8 -0.47 9.20 11.63
N LEU A 9 -1.53 9.98 11.81
CA LEU A 9 -1.58 11.40 11.44
C LEU A 9 -1.55 12.28 12.69
N TYR A 10 -0.48 13.05 12.82
CA TYR A 10 -0.29 14.00 13.91
C TYR A 10 -0.38 15.43 13.39
N VAL A 11 -0.96 16.30 14.20
CA VAL A 11 -1.03 17.74 13.92
C VAL A 11 -0.32 18.45 15.06
N SER A 12 0.69 19.26 14.73
CA SER A 12 1.34 20.10 15.74
C SER A 12 0.32 21.05 16.38
N LYS A 13 0.40 21.20 17.71
CA LYS A 13 -0.44 22.14 18.48
C LYS A 13 0.21 23.50 18.68
N ASN A 14 1.46 23.67 18.26
CA ASN A 14 2.33 24.77 18.70
C ASN A 14 1.82 26.17 18.31
N TYR A 15 0.96 26.26 17.28
CA TYR A 15 0.29 27.51 16.87
C TYR A 15 -1.20 27.33 16.50
N TYR A 16 -1.77 26.17 16.83
CA TYR A 16 -3.16 25.84 16.55
C TYR A 16 -3.74 25.00 17.68
N GLU A 17 -4.49 25.64 18.58
CA GLU A 17 -5.31 24.93 19.54
C GLU A 17 -6.64 24.51 18.91
N LYS A 18 -6.92 23.20 18.92
CA LYS A 18 -8.15 22.63 18.32
C LYS A 18 -9.43 23.28 18.85
N LEU A 19 -9.40 23.70 20.12
CA LEU A 19 -10.51 24.37 20.81
C LEU A 19 -10.87 25.73 20.21
N TRP A 20 -9.93 26.41 19.54
CA TRP A 20 -10.16 27.71 18.91
C TRP A 20 -11.13 27.64 17.71
N SER A 21 -11.39 26.46 17.15
CA SER A 21 -12.25 26.29 15.95
C SER A 21 -13.72 25.99 16.22
N THR A 22 -14.13 25.84 17.48
CA THR A 22 -15.50 25.36 17.81
C THR A 22 -16.61 26.38 17.55
N ARG A 23 -16.29 27.66 17.36
CA ARG A 23 -17.24 28.75 17.06
C ARG A 23 -16.98 29.52 15.76
N THR A 24 -15.81 29.38 15.15
CA THR A 24 -15.48 30.10 13.90
C THR A 24 -14.79 29.16 12.91
N HIS A 25 -15.30 29.11 11.69
CA HIS A 25 -14.69 28.37 10.57
C HIS A 25 -13.46 29.14 10.07
N ARG A 26 -12.37 29.15 10.84
CA ARG A 26 -11.12 29.76 10.39
C ARG A 26 -10.46 28.83 9.38
N ARG A 27 -10.29 29.32 8.15
CA ARG A 27 -9.58 28.62 7.07
C ARG A 27 -8.15 28.34 7.54
N LEU A 28 -7.74 27.07 7.57
CA LEU A 28 -6.34 26.69 7.67
C LEU A 28 -5.62 27.39 6.50
N LYS A 29 -4.81 28.41 6.78
CA LYS A 29 -4.08 29.12 5.71
C LYS A 29 -3.10 28.13 5.07
N ASN A 30 -3.06 28.12 3.74
CA ASN A 30 -2.38 27.18 2.81
C ASN A 30 -0.85 27.12 2.95
N VAL A 31 -0.36 26.84 4.15
CA VAL A 31 1.05 26.96 4.50
C VAL A 31 1.40 25.77 5.40
N ILE A 32 1.13 24.57 4.88
CA ILE A 32 1.24 23.31 5.60
C ILE A 32 2.24 22.43 4.86
N VAL A 33 3.27 22.00 5.59
CA VAL A 33 4.23 20.98 5.13
C VAL A 33 3.88 19.67 5.82
N THR A 34 3.89 18.57 5.07
CA THR A 34 3.80 17.23 5.63
C THR A 34 5.21 16.70 5.85
N MET A 35 5.62 16.55 7.11
CA MET A 35 6.85 15.84 7.47
C MET A 35 6.54 14.34 7.58
N GLU A 36 7.37 13.54 6.94
CA GLU A 36 7.47 12.12 7.24
C GLU A 36 8.39 11.92 8.45
N PHE A 37 7.88 11.30 9.51
CA PHE A 37 8.62 11.05 10.74
C PHE A 37 8.68 9.56 11.07
N ILE A 38 9.89 9.09 11.32
CA ILE A 38 10.20 7.71 11.69
C ILE A 38 11.06 7.77 12.97
N PRO A 39 10.50 7.44 14.15
CA PRO A 39 11.20 7.61 15.44
C PRO A 39 12.51 6.82 15.53
N SER A 40 12.58 5.68 14.84
CA SER A 40 13.77 4.85 14.73
C SER A 40 13.70 4.04 13.45
N LYS A 41 14.84 3.81 12.78
CA LYS A 41 14.91 2.93 11.61
C LYS A 41 14.39 1.52 11.90
N ALA A 42 14.54 1.05 13.15
CA ALA A 42 14.02 -0.26 13.59
C ALA A 42 12.48 -0.29 13.75
N SER A 43 11.83 0.88 13.79
CA SER A 43 10.37 0.98 13.88
C SER A 43 9.68 0.76 12.52
N LEU A 44 10.41 0.91 11.41
CA LEU A 44 9.91 0.57 10.07
C LEU A 44 9.70 -0.94 10.00
N ARG A 45 8.43 -1.33 9.90
CA ARG A 45 8.05 -2.73 9.67
C ARG A 45 7.26 -2.81 8.40
N GLU A 46 7.58 -3.78 7.59
CA GLU A 46 6.68 -4.13 6.50
C GLU A 46 5.53 -4.92 7.09
N VAL A 47 4.34 -4.41 6.85
CA VAL A 47 3.10 -5.04 7.28
C VAL A 47 2.36 -5.42 6.01
N ALA A 48 1.82 -6.65 6.02
CA ALA A 48 0.87 -7.04 4.99
C ALA A 48 -0.29 -6.04 5.04
N ALA A 49 -0.60 -5.41 3.92
CA ALA A 49 -1.77 -4.54 3.85
C ALA A 49 -2.99 -5.36 4.33
N THR A 50 -3.87 -4.76 5.13
CA THR A 50 -5.14 -5.41 5.48
C THR A 50 -5.85 -5.81 4.20
N GLY A 51 -5.94 -7.12 3.97
CA GLY A 51 -6.52 -7.67 2.77
C GLY A 51 -7.97 -7.21 2.62
N ARG A 52 -8.35 -6.78 1.41
CA ARG A 52 -9.77 -6.63 1.07
C ARG A 52 -10.16 -7.82 0.21
N PRO A 53 -11.33 -8.43 0.46
CA PRO A 53 -11.87 -9.41 -0.45
C PRO A 53 -12.01 -8.77 -1.83
N ILE A 54 -11.63 -9.51 -2.87
CA ILE A 54 -11.73 -9.02 -4.24
C ILE A 54 -13.21 -8.92 -4.62
N SER A 55 -13.61 -7.85 -5.30
CA SER A 55 -14.99 -7.72 -5.77
C SER A 55 -15.30 -8.76 -6.85
N GLY A 56 -16.58 -9.07 -7.06
CA GLY A 56 -16.98 -9.99 -8.14
C GLY A 56 -16.58 -9.51 -9.54
N THR A 57 -16.43 -8.20 -9.75
CA THR A 57 -15.92 -7.64 -11.02
C THR A 57 -14.42 -7.86 -11.16
N GLN A 58 -13.65 -7.66 -10.08
CA GLN A 58 -12.22 -7.94 -10.06
C GLN A 58 -11.92 -9.44 -10.21
N GLU A 59 -12.74 -10.31 -9.62
CA GLU A 59 -12.60 -11.76 -9.80
C GLU A 59 -12.81 -12.17 -11.27
N LYS A 60 -13.78 -11.56 -11.97
CA LYS A 60 -13.99 -11.81 -13.41
C LYS A 60 -12.80 -11.34 -14.26
N MET A 61 -12.25 -10.17 -13.95
CA MET A 61 -11.05 -9.65 -14.63
C MET A 61 -9.84 -10.56 -14.37
N LEU A 62 -9.65 -11.01 -13.13
CA LEU A 62 -8.60 -11.94 -12.76
C LEU A 62 -8.74 -13.29 -13.49
N LYS A 63 -9.97 -13.84 -13.56
CA LYS A 63 -10.23 -15.07 -14.32
C LYS A 63 -9.87 -14.91 -15.79
N ARG A 64 -10.24 -13.77 -16.40
CA ARG A 64 -9.90 -13.47 -17.80
C ARG A 64 -8.39 -13.36 -18.01
N ALA A 65 -7.68 -12.66 -17.12
CA ALA A 65 -6.23 -12.55 -17.19
C ALA A 65 -5.54 -13.92 -17.02
N PHE A 66 -5.99 -14.72 -16.06
CA PHE A 66 -5.50 -16.07 -15.81
C PHE A 66 -5.69 -16.99 -17.01
N SER A 67 -6.90 -17.02 -17.60
CA SER A 67 -7.18 -17.80 -18.80
C SER A 67 -6.44 -17.31 -20.04
N GLY A 68 -6.14 -16.00 -20.12
CA GLY A 68 -5.33 -15.45 -21.21
C GLY A 68 -3.86 -15.83 -21.12
N ALA A 69 -3.34 -16.03 -19.91
CA ALA A 69 -1.95 -16.43 -19.67
C ALA A 69 -1.73 -17.95 -19.73
N SER A 70 -2.72 -18.75 -19.27
CA SER A 70 -2.69 -20.22 -19.38
C SER A 70 -2.97 -20.63 -20.83
N GLY A 71 -1.92 -20.71 -21.65
CA GLY A 71 -2.03 -21.03 -23.08
C GLY A 71 -2.47 -22.47 -23.37
N ASP A 72 -2.37 -23.37 -22.39
CA ASP A 72 -2.62 -24.81 -22.53
C ASP A 72 -3.99 -25.26 -21.97
N GLY A 73 -4.72 -24.37 -21.29
CA GLY A 73 -5.99 -24.70 -20.64
C GLY A 73 -5.87 -25.73 -19.53
N SER A 74 -4.66 -25.96 -18.99
CA SER A 74 -4.40 -26.93 -17.90
C SER A 74 -5.07 -26.55 -16.57
N GLY A 75 -5.58 -25.32 -16.46
CA GLY A 75 -6.10 -24.76 -15.22
C GLY A 75 -5.00 -24.32 -14.25
N THR A 76 -3.74 -24.35 -14.69
CA THR A 76 -2.56 -23.96 -13.92
C THR A 76 -1.66 -23.04 -14.73
N ILE A 77 -0.84 -22.24 -14.04
CA ILE A 77 0.16 -21.37 -14.65
C ILE A 77 1.53 -21.55 -14.00
N SER A 78 2.57 -21.29 -14.78
CA SER A 78 3.96 -21.17 -14.34
C SER A 78 4.23 -19.82 -13.67
N LEU A 79 5.41 -19.67 -13.07
CA LEU A 79 5.85 -18.39 -12.49
C LEU A 79 6.01 -17.28 -13.54
N THR A 80 6.39 -17.63 -14.77
CA THR A 80 6.50 -16.67 -15.87
C THR A 80 5.14 -16.14 -16.28
N GLU A 81 4.15 -17.02 -16.42
CA GLU A 81 2.77 -16.64 -16.73
C GLU A 81 2.11 -15.90 -15.56
N LEU A 82 2.47 -16.22 -14.31
CA LEU A 82 2.01 -15.46 -13.15
C LEU A 82 2.42 -13.98 -13.21
N ARG A 83 3.62 -13.67 -13.72
CA ARG A 83 4.04 -12.27 -13.93
C ARG A 83 3.14 -11.56 -14.93
N GLU A 84 2.81 -12.21 -16.03
CA GLU A 84 1.89 -11.67 -17.04
C GLU A 84 0.49 -11.45 -16.47
N VAL A 85 -0.02 -12.40 -15.67
CA VAL A 85 -1.32 -12.24 -14.98
C VAL A 85 -1.32 -11.03 -14.04
N LEU A 86 -0.27 -10.87 -13.22
CA LEU A 86 -0.15 -9.74 -12.31
C LEU A 86 -0.08 -8.41 -13.05
N LYS A 87 0.69 -8.35 -14.14
CA LYS A 87 0.79 -7.18 -15.01
C LYS A 87 -0.56 -6.81 -15.63
N ALA A 88 -1.33 -7.81 -16.08
CA ALA A 88 -2.67 -7.59 -16.64
C ALA A 88 -3.69 -7.07 -15.60
N VAL A 89 -3.44 -7.28 -14.31
CA VAL A 89 -4.27 -6.81 -13.18
C VAL A 89 -3.69 -5.53 -12.55
N ASP A 90 -2.78 -4.85 -13.27
CA ASP A 90 -2.18 -3.58 -12.87
C ASP A 90 -1.32 -3.68 -11.58
N VAL A 91 -0.70 -4.85 -11.38
CA VAL A 91 0.33 -5.07 -10.37
C VAL A 91 1.69 -5.04 -11.06
N ASP A 92 2.41 -3.93 -10.88
CA ASP A 92 3.75 -3.74 -11.45
C ASP A 92 4.77 -4.62 -10.73
N VAL A 93 5.15 -5.74 -11.34
CA VAL A 93 6.14 -6.69 -10.82
C VAL A 93 7.44 -6.68 -11.63
N ASP A 94 7.69 -5.62 -12.40
CA ASP A 94 8.91 -5.46 -13.18
C ASP A 94 10.06 -4.93 -12.30
N GLY A 95 11.30 -5.24 -12.70
CA GLY A 95 12.51 -4.79 -12.00
C GLY A 95 12.85 -5.52 -10.69
N GLU A 96 13.80 -4.95 -9.93
CA GLU A 96 14.39 -5.61 -8.76
C GLU A 96 13.39 -5.93 -7.64
N ASP A 97 12.36 -5.11 -7.47
CA ASP A 97 11.39 -5.29 -6.39
C ASP A 97 10.45 -6.47 -6.67
N GLY A 98 10.06 -6.65 -7.93
CA GLY A 98 9.36 -7.85 -8.39
C GLY A 98 10.21 -9.11 -8.25
N ASP A 99 11.49 -9.04 -8.63
CA ASP A 99 12.40 -10.18 -8.44
C ASP A 99 12.59 -10.56 -6.97
N LYS A 100 12.76 -9.57 -6.09
CA LYS A 100 12.82 -9.78 -4.63
C LYS A 100 11.52 -10.38 -4.09
N PHE A 101 10.36 -9.99 -4.64
CA PHE A 101 9.07 -10.57 -4.28
C PHE A 101 9.02 -12.06 -4.61
N PHE A 102 9.33 -12.47 -5.84
CA PHE A 102 9.33 -13.88 -6.24
C PHE A 102 10.44 -14.71 -5.58
N GLN A 103 11.57 -14.10 -5.20
CA GLN A 103 12.62 -14.77 -4.42
C GLN A 103 12.16 -15.17 -3.01
N LYS A 104 11.22 -14.42 -2.43
CA LYS A 104 10.66 -14.73 -1.10
C LYS A 104 9.64 -15.87 -1.11
N MET A 105 9.24 -16.33 -2.29
CA MET A 105 8.27 -17.41 -2.49
C MET A 105 8.87 -18.53 -3.35
N PRO A 106 9.96 -19.19 -2.90
CA PRO A 106 10.62 -20.25 -3.67
C PRO A 106 9.69 -21.43 -3.98
N GLU A 107 8.67 -21.66 -3.15
CA GLU A 107 7.64 -22.69 -3.35
C GLU A 107 6.83 -22.51 -4.64
N LEU A 108 6.73 -21.28 -5.17
CA LEU A 108 6.00 -21.00 -6.41
C LEU A 108 6.81 -21.35 -7.68
N ARG A 109 8.14 -21.56 -7.57
CA ARG A 109 8.99 -21.81 -8.75
C ARG A 109 8.82 -23.20 -9.35
N ASN A 110 8.58 -24.20 -8.51
CA ASN A 110 8.58 -25.62 -8.90
C ASN A 110 7.21 -26.28 -8.78
N ARG A 111 6.14 -25.49 -8.65
CA ARG A 111 4.78 -26.01 -8.56
C ARG A 111 3.86 -25.32 -9.56
N PRO A 112 2.87 -26.02 -10.12
CA PRO A 112 1.79 -25.39 -10.87
C PRO A 112 0.99 -24.45 -9.96
N ILE A 113 0.71 -23.23 -10.41
CA ILE A 113 0.00 -22.20 -9.66
C ILE A 113 -1.45 -22.18 -10.12
N THR A 114 -2.40 -22.32 -9.19
CA THR A 114 -3.83 -22.33 -9.51
C THR A 114 -4.44 -20.94 -9.45
N PHE A 115 -5.63 -20.77 -10.03
CA PHE A 115 -6.40 -19.52 -9.92
C PHE A 115 -6.63 -19.10 -8.44
N GLU A 116 -6.92 -20.05 -7.56
CA GLU A 116 -7.15 -19.79 -6.14
C GLU A 116 -5.87 -19.31 -5.42
N ASP A 117 -4.69 -19.79 -5.82
CA ASP A 117 -3.42 -19.28 -5.30
C ASP A 117 -3.23 -17.80 -5.65
N VAL A 118 -3.50 -17.42 -6.90
CA VAL A 118 -3.38 -16.03 -7.37
C VAL A 118 -4.41 -15.13 -6.69
N LYS A 119 -5.65 -15.62 -6.57
CA LYS A 119 -6.74 -14.93 -5.86
C LYS A 119 -6.32 -14.62 -4.42
N LYS A 120 -5.84 -15.63 -3.69
CA LYS A 120 -5.38 -15.48 -2.31
C LYS A 120 -4.20 -14.52 -2.20
N MET A 121 -3.26 -14.56 -3.14
CA MET A 121 -2.10 -13.66 -3.18
C MET A 121 -2.53 -12.19 -3.34
N LEU A 122 -3.52 -11.91 -4.19
CA LEU A 122 -4.07 -10.57 -4.39
C LEU A 122 -4.90 -10.09 -3.20
N GLU A 123 -5.71 -10.97 -2.60
CA GLU A 123 -6.47 -10.65 -1.38
C GLU A 123 -5.53 -10.29 -0.23
N GLN A 124 -4.45 -11.05 -0.07
CA GLN A 124 -3.44 -10.80 0.96
C GLN A 124 -2.53 -9.60 0.65
N ARG A 125 -2.66 -9.02 -0.55
CA ARG A 125 -1.84 -7.89 -1.03
C ARG A 125 -0.35 -8.09 -0.74
N LEU A 126 0.16 -9.32 -0.88
CA LEU A 126 1.54 -9.67 -0.51
C LEU A 126 2.57 -8.82 -1.28
N PHE A 127 2.19 -8.31 -2.44
CA PHE A 127 3.00 -7.39 -3.24
C PHE A 127 3.00 -5.94 -2.69
N TYR A 128 1.86 -5.45 -2.20
CA TYR A 128 1.75 -4.10 -1.64
C TYR A 128 2.25 -4.08 -0.19
N ARG A 129 3.57 -3.93 -0.04
CA ARG A 129 4.22 -3.75 1.27
C ARG A 129 3.83 -2.38 1.81
N VAL A 130 2.91 -2.36 2.77
CA VAL A 130 2.64 -1.16 3.54
C VAL A 130 3.69 -1.09 4.63
N GLN A 131 4.44 0.01 4.67
CA GLN A 131 5.35 0.28 5.79
C GLN A 131 4.53 0.82 6.97
N ALA A 132 4.58 0.12 8.10
CA ALA A 132 4.10 0.61 9.38
C ALA A 132 5.26 1.21 10.20
N GLY A 133 4.91 2.03 11.18
CA GLY A 133 5.89 2.77 12.01
C GLY A 133 6.36 4.09 11.39
N ARG A 134 5.75 4.49 10.27
CA ARG A 134 5.87 5.82 9.68
C ARG A 134 4.71 6.69 10.17
N HIS A 135 5.01 7.91 10.57
CA HIS A 135 4.04 8.90 10.99
C HIS A 135 4.09 10.10 10.04
N TYR A 136 2.94 10.72 9.80
CA TYR A 136 2.83 11.96 9.02
C TYR A 136 2.47 13.09 9.97
N VAL A 137 3.35 14.09 10.03
CA VAL A 137 3.19 15.26 10.89
C VAL A 137 2.89 16.47 10.04
N ILE A 138 1.77 17.10 10.30
CA ILE A 138 1.37 18.38 9.71
C ILE A 138 2.09 19.50 10.48
N LEU A 139 2.94 20.23 9.77
CA LEU A 139 3.72 21.36 10.27
C LEU A 139 3.33 22.67 9.56
N SER A 140 3.49 23.78 10.27
CA SER A 140 3.51 25.12 9.69
C SER A 140 4.85 25.40 8.98
N LEU A 141 4.92 26.42 8.11
CA LEU A 141 6.18 26.80 7.47
C LEU A 141 7.28 27.20 8.46
N PHE A 142 6.92 27.89 9.54
CA PHE A 142 7.89 28.29 10.56
C PHE A 142 8.51 27.07 11.24
N GLU A 143 7.70 26.06 11.59
CA GLU A 143 8.22 24.80 12.13
C GLU A 143 9.09 24.06 11.11
N ALA A 144 8.70 24.06 9.84
CA ALA A 144 9.49 23.45 8.77
C ALA A 144 10.83 24.16 8.53
N GLU A 145 10.90 25.49 8.73
CA GLU A 145 12.13 26.27 8.66
C GLU A 145 13.08 25.89 9.80
N CYS A 146 12.58 25.79 11.04
CA CYS A 146 13.38 25.39 12.20
C CYS A 146 13.97 23.98 12.10
N MET A 147 13.33 23.06 11.35
CA MET A 147 13.88 21.71 11.15
C MET A 147 14.92 21.62 10.03
N ARG A 148 15.04 22.64 9.18
CA ARG A 148 16.04 22.69 8.11
C ARG A 148 17.40 23.22 8.60
N ALA A 149 17.41 23.97 9.70
CA ALA A 149 18.60 24.50 10.35
C ALA A 149 19.30 23.42 11.20
#